data_AF-A0A1Z8YYY4-F1
#
_entry.id   AF-A0A1Z8YYY4-F1
#
_cell.length_a   1.000
_cell.length_b   1.000
_cell.length_c   1.000
_cell.angle_alpha   90.00
_cell.angle_beta   90.00
_cell.angle_gamma   90.00
#
_symmetry.space_group_name_H-M   'P 1'
#
loop_
_entity.id
_entity.type
_entity.pdbx_description
1 polymer ?
#
loop_
_entity_poly.entity_id
_entity_poly.type
_entity_poly.pdbx_seq_one_letter_code
_entity_poly.pdbx_strand_id
1 'polypeptide(L)'
;PDDGVGLGAGAVVPIDSEDLSMGMSPGNESMWVSLSSDREARSRGAPSNFEAHLTPWWGPPSELTYRNNEIALGMGYDILRLQGMKSRLVVDGEEFEGTAYFQKVTVQAPSVPWFWGMLHFDDGSYLDWFMPHITPLSTAKDDKPWRKRDTTRVPLKEAGIFHDRVRGETHEFDHCKVELAKSSEGLVDGEGHLLPDFRVRMWNDTTRVDLRISAYSRARWTFDQPTRGGLVSHLTYNEYPFEVTSISIHDEMGERTESDYEWMHGNAEHSWGFLH
;
A
#
# COMPACT_ATOMS: atom_id res chain seq x y z
N PRO A 1 10.89 -37.39 1.31
CA PRO A 1 9.62 -36.64 1.16
C PRO A 1 8.56 -37.60 0.63
N ASP A 2 7.70 -38.07 1.52
CA ASP A 2 6.68 -39.06 1.19
C ASP A 2 5.44 -38.42 0.56
N ASP A 3 4.75 -39.23 -0.23
CA ASP A 3 3.59 -38.90 -1.07
C ASP A 3 2.48 -38.18 -0.30
N GLY A 4 2.25 -36.92 -0.66
CA GLY A 4 1.06 -36.14 -0.29
C GLY A 4 0.28 -35.74 -1.55
N VAL A 5 -1.05 -35.71 -1.46
CA VAL A 5 -2.00 -35.38 -2.56
C VAL A 5 -1.90 -33.94 -3.10
N GLY A 6 -0.86 -33.17 -2.75
CA GLY A 6 -0.70 -31.78 -3.20
C GLY A 6 -1.74 -30.81 -2.65
N LEU A 7 -2.43 -31.17 -1.55
CA LEU A 7 -3.38 -30.32 -0.83
C LEU A 7 -2.71 -29.45 0.25
N GLY A 8 -1.38 -29.41 0.27
CA GLY A 8 -0.62 -28.59 1.20
C GLY A 8 -0.77 -27.12 0.84
N ALA A 9 -1.44 -26.38 1.71
CA ALA A 9 -1.40 -24.95 1.73
C ALA A 9 0.07 -24.54 1.94
N GLY A 10 0.69 -23.95 0.91
CA GLY A 10 2.13 -23.75 0.86
C GLY A 10 2.63 -22.88 2.01
N ALA A 11 3.84 -23.15 2.48
CA ALA A 11 4.50 -22.33 3.50
C ALA A 11 5.94 -22.04 3.09
N VAL A 12 6.37 -20.81 3.36
CA VAL A 12 7.77 -20.41 3.41
C VAL A 12 8.18 -20.50 4.87
N VAL A 13 8.93 -21.56 5.19
CA VAL A 13 9.50 -21.76 6.52
C VAL A 13 10.99 -21.46 6.42
N PRO A 14 11.49 -20.46 7.15
CA PRO A 14 12.88 -20.08 7.07
C PRO A 14 13.79 -21.10 7.75
N ILE A 15 15.08 -20.98 7.46
CA ILE A 15 16.14 -21.77 8.09
C ILE A 15 16.52 -21.16 9.44
N ASP A 16 16.54 -19.81 9.54
CA ASP A 16 16.78 -19.10 10.79
C ASP A 16 15.45 -18.81 11.51
N SER A 17 15.46 -18.89 12.84
CA SER A 17 14.31 -18.55 13.67
C SER A 17 14.00 -17.04 13.70
N GLU A 18 14.94 -16.19 13.31
CA GLU A 18 14.75 -14.74 13.22
C GLU A 18 14.17 -14.29 11.86
N ASP A 19 14.05 -15.18 10.89
CA ASP A 19 13.57 -14.87 9.55
C ASP A 19 12.03 -14.88 9.47
N LEU A 20 11.50 -14.20 8.45
CA LEU A 20 10.08 -14.22 8.13
C LEU A 20 9.62 -15.62 7.73
N SER A 21 8.49 -16.04 8.29
CA SER A 21 7.73 -17.20 7.85
C SER A 21 6.32 -16.79 7.44
N MET A 22 5.79 -17.43 6.41
CA MET A 22 4.41 -17.23 6.00
C MET A 22 3.86 -18.50 5.40
N GLY A 23 2.55 -18.68 5.47
CA GLY A 23 1.92 -19.80 4.80
C GLY A 23 0.43 -19.64 4.68
N MET A 24 -0.16 -20.60 4.00
CA MET A 24 -1.60 -20.74 3.91
C MET A 24 -2.06 -21.85 4.86
N SER A 25 -3.26 -21.71 5.41
CA SER A 25 -3.93 -22.78 6.14
C SER A 25 -4.58 -23.78 5.18
N PRO A 26 -4.76 -25.06 5.58
CA PRO A 26 -5.46 -26.04 4.76
C PRO A 26 -6.79 -25.52 4.21
N GLY A 27 -7.09 -25.84 2.95
CA GLY A 27 -8.31 -25.39 2.28
C GLY A 27 -8.27 -23.95 1.75
N ASN A 28 -7.12 -23.26 1.84
CA ASN A 28 -6.96 -21.85 1.45
C ASN A 28 -7.89 -20.89 2.22
N GLU A 29 -8.28 -21.27 3.44
CA GLU A 29 -9.25 -20.53 4.26
C GLU A 29 -8.63 -19.33 4.97
N SER A 30 -7.32 -19.32 5.14
CA SER A 30 -6.57 -18.25 5.80
C SER A 30 -5.11 -18.25 5.41
N MET A 31 -4.42 -17.16 5.71
CA MET A 31 -2.98 -17.02 5.65
C MET A 31 -2.44 -16.72 7.04
N TRP A 32 -1.21 -17.11 7.30
CA TRP A 32 -0.50 -16.71 8.49
C TRP A 32 0.86 -16.13 8.11
N VAL A 33 1.31 -15.17 8.89
CA VAL A 33 2.61 -14.52 8.75
C VAL A 33 3.22 -14.41 10.13
N SER A 34 4.48 -14.77 10.27
CA SER A 34 5.25 -14.59 11.51
C SER A 34 6.59 -13.94 11.17
N LEU A 35 6.94 -12.93 11.96
CA LEU A 35 8.16 -12.12 11.78
C LEU A 35 8.74 -11.74 13.15
N SER A 36 10.07 -11.75 13.20
CA SER A 36 10.83 -11.28 14.36
C SER A 36 11.62 -10.03 13.98
N SER A 37 11.68 -9.07 14.89
CA SER A 37 12.53 -7.89 14.70
C SER A 37 14.00 -8.26 14.88
N ASP A 38 14.89 -7.64 14.10
CA ASP A 38 16.33 -7.81 14.28
C ASP A 38 16.81 -7.25 15.63
N ARG A 39 18.05 -7.61 16.01
CA ARG A 39 18.64 -7.20 17.30
C ARG A 39 18.76 -5.69 17.47
N GLU A 40 19.05 -4.96 16.40
CA GLU A 40 19.20 -3.50 16.44
C GLU A 40 17.84 -2.84 16.68
N ALA A 41 16.80 -3.26 15.95
CA ALA A 41 15.44 -2.79 16.13
C ALA A 41 14.95 -3.03 17.57
N ARG A 42 15.14 -4.25 18.11
CA ARG A 42 14.80 -4.58 19.51
C ARG A 42 15.56 -3.71 20.51
N SER A 43 16.84 -3.44 20.27
CA SER A 43 17.66 -2.58 21.14
C SER A 43 17.17 -1.13 21.21
N ARG A 44 16.40 -0.70 20.20
CA ARG A 44 15.75 0.62 20.13
C ARG A 44 14.30 0.60 20.62
N GLY A 45 13.83 -0.51 21.16
CA GLY A 45 12.48 -0.65 21.74
C GLY A 45 11.42 -1.16 20.77
N ALA A 46 11.78 -1.66 19.59
CA ALA A 46 10.82 -2.34 18.72
C ALA A 46 10.34 -3.66 19.36
N PRO A 47 9.08 -4.08 19.13
CA PRO A 47 8.60 -5.38 19.58
C PRO A 47 9.43 -6.53 19.02
N SER A 48 9.51 -7.63 19.75
CA SER A 48 10.37 -8.75 19.40
C SER A 48 9.76 -9.65 18.33
N ASN A 49 8.47 -9.98 18.47
CA ASN A 49 7.76 -10.93 17.61
C ASN A 49 6.38 -10.42 17.20
N PHE A 50 6.00 -10.78 15.98
CA PHE A 50 4.71 -10.47 15.38
C PHE A 50 4.17 -11.73 14.72
N GLU A 51 2.91 -12.06 15.01
CA GLU A 51 2.20 -13.18 14.39
C GLU A 51 0.85 -12.67 13.90
N ALA A 52 0.62 -12.69 12.59
CA ALA A 52 -0.63 -12.30 11.97
C ALA A 52 -1.35 -13.52 11.42
N HIS A 53 -2.63 -13.67 11.76
CA HIS A 53 -3.53 -14.61 11.12
C HIS A 53 -4.57 -13.83 10.32
N LEU A 54 -4.57 -14.05 9.01
CA LEU A 54 -5.34 -13.30 8.03
C LEU A 54 -6.46 -14.18 7.48
N THR A 55 -7.70 -13.73 7.60
CA THR A 55 -8.87 -14.42 7.04
C THR A 55 -9.53 -13.55 5.99
N PRO A 56 -10.02 -14.14 4.87
CA PRO A 56 -10.89 -13.44 3.93
C PRO A 56 -12.01 -12.72 4.68
N TRP A 57 -12.21 -11.44 4.38
CA TRP A 57 -13.26 -10.65 5.00
C TRP A 57 -14.58 -10.89 4.30
N TRP A 58 -14.67 -10.55 3.01
CA TRP A 58 -15.84 -10.79 2.18
C TRP A 58 -15.51 -10.54 0.70
N GLY A 59 -16.27 -11.21 -0.18
CA GLY A 59 -16.50 -10.81 -1.57
C GLY A 59 -15.28 -10.29 -2.36
N PRO A 60 -15.46 -9.25 -3.19
CA PRO A 60 -14.43 -8.74 -4.10
C PRO A 60 -13.06 -8.43 -3.48
N PRO A 61 -12.94 -7.73 -2.32
CA PRO A 61 -11.62 -7.39 -1.79
C PRO A 61 -10.85 -8.62 -1.29
N SER A 62 -11.52 -9.72 -0.95
CA SER A 62 -10.89 -10.95 -0.48
C SER A 62 -10.70 -12.01 -1.56
N GLU A 63 -10.98 -11.69 -2.82
CA GLU A 63 -10.71 -12.57 -3.96
C GLU A 63 -9.30 -12.32 -4.52
N LEU A 64 -8.61 -13.41 -4.84
CA LEU A 64 -7.27 -13.35 -5.42
C LEU A 64 -7.35 -12.76 -6.83
N THR A 65 -6.78 -11.57 -7.01
CA THR A 65 -6.74 -10.92 -8.33
C THR A 65 -5.31 -10.88 -8.87
N TYR A 66 -5.19 -11.15 -10.16
CA TYR A 66 -3.96 -10.98 -10.93
C TYR A 66 -4.13 -9.86 -11.95
N ARG A 67 -3.15 -8.98 -12.04
CA ARG A 67 -3.06 -7.96 -13.09
C ARG A 67 -1.65 -7.87 -13.62
N ASN A 68 -1.53 -7.85 -14.95
CA ASN A 68 -0.36 -7.37 -15.66
C ASN A 68 -0.68 -5.94 -16.13
N ASN A 69 0.11 -4.96 -15.71
CA ASN A 69 -0.07 -3.56 -16.08
C ASN A 69 1.13 -3.07 -16.85
N GLU A 70 0.99 -2.88 -18.16
CA GLU A 70 1.95 -2.12 -18.97
C GLU A 70 1.67 -0.62 -18.80
N ILE A 71 2.68 0.15 -18.42
CA ILE A 71 2.59 1.59 -18.19
C ILE A 71 3.17 2.35 -19.38
N ALA A 72 4.40 2.03 -19.80
CA ALA A 72 5.04 2.65 -20.95
C ALA A 72 6.19 1.79 -21.50
N LEU A 73 6.41 1.81 -22.82
CA LEU A 73 7.55 1.16 -23.49
C LEU A 73 7.72 -0.35 -23.18
N GLY A 74 6.64 -1.11 -22.97
CA GLY A 74 6.72 -2.52 -22.56
C GLY A 74 7.12 -2.73 -21.11
N MET A 75 7.13 -1.67 -20.29
CA MET A 75 7.52 -1.69 -18.88
C MET A 75 6.27 -1.55 -18.01
N GLY A 76 6.31 -2.18 -16.84
CA GLY A 76 5.12 -2.35 -16.05
C GLY A 76 5.35 -3.14 -14.78
N TYR A 77 4.28 -3.74 -14.28
CA TYR A 77 4.36 -4.67 -13.16
C TYR A 77 3.32 -5.77 -13.29
N ASP A 78 3.68 -6.92 -12.74
CA ASP A 78 2.75 -7.98 -12.42
C ASP A 78 2.41 -7.89 -10.94
N ILE A 79 1.13 -7.95 -10.63
CA ILE A 79 0.65 -7.97 -9.25
C ILE A 79 -0.31 -9.13 -9.05
N LEU A 80 -0.07 -9.88 -7.98
CA LEU A 80 -1.03 -10.79 -7.37
C LEU A 80 -1.44 -10.19 -6.04
N ARG A 81 -2.75 -10.00 -5.80
CA ARG A 81 -3.22 -9.29 -4.60
C ARG A 81 -4.50 -9.85 -3.99
N LEU A 82 -4.56 -9.71 -2.67
CA LEU A 82 -5.76 -9.75 -1.84
C LEU A 82 -5.86 -8.36 -1.19
N GLN A 83 -6.94 -7.66 -1.49
CA GLN A 83 -7.09 -6.24 -1.14
C GLN A 83 -7.57 -6.04 0.30
N GLY A 84 -8.42 -6.94 0.81
CA GLY A 84 -8.94 -6.86 2.17
C GLY A 84 -9.07 -8.23 2.83
N MET A 85 -8.51 -8.33 4.03
CA MET A 85 -8.58 -9.48 4.92
C MET A 85 -8.77 -8.96 6.35
N LYS A 86 -9.48 -9.71 7.20
CA LYS A 86 -9.44 -9.50 8.65
C LYS A 86 -8.11 -10.00 9.17
N SER A 87 -7.55 -9.28 10.14
CA SER A 87 -6.28 -9.62 10.76
C SER A 87 -6.45 -9.78 12.26
N ARG A 88 -6.02 -10.93 12.79
CA ARG A 88 -5.69 -11.09 14.21
C ARG A 88 -4.18 -11.02 14.33
N LEU A 89 -3.67 -10.01 15.00
CA LEU A 89 -2.24 -9.78 15.18
C LEU A 89 -1.86 -10.03 16.64
N VAL A 90 -0.79 -10.79 16.88
CA VAL A 90 -0.18 -10.96 18.19
C VAL A 90 1.19 -10.31 18.18
N VAL A 91 1.43 -9.33 19.06
CA VAL A 91 2.71 -8.62 19.20
C VAL A 91 3.25 -8.84 20.60
N ASP A 92 4.39 -9.50 20.72
CA ASP A 92 4.99 -9.86 22.03
C ASP A 92 4.00 -10.50 23.03
N GLY A 93 3.02 -11.26 22.51
CA GLY A 93 2.00 -11.95 23.29
C GLY A 93 0.72 -11.14 23.55
N GLU A 94 0.66 -9.88 23.15
CA GLU A 94 -0.56 -9.04 23.20
C GLU A 94 -1.35 -9.16 21.90
N GLU A 95 -2.67 -9.36 22.01
CA GLU A 95 -3.55 -9.57 20.85
C GLU A 95 -4.22 -8.26 20.39
N PHE A 96 -4.27 -8.07 19.08
CA PHE A 96 -4.87 -6.95 18.38
C PHE A 96 -5.74 -7.45 17.24
N GLU A 97 -6.78 -6.69 16.91
CA GLU A 97 -7.62 -6.90 15.74
C GLU A 97 -7.42 -5.77 14.73
N GLY A 98 -7.55 -6.08 13.45
CA GLY A 98 -7.47 -5.09 12.39
C GLY A 98 -7.74 -5.69 11.03
N THR A 99 -7.14 -5.07 10.02
CA THR A 99 -7.25 -5.49 8.62
C THR A 99 -5.88 -5.58 7.97
N ALA A 100 -5.80 -6.36 6.90
CA ALA A 100 -4.58 -6.51 6.13
C ALA A 100 -4.90 -6.63 4.65
N TYR A 101 -3.91 -6.28 3.83
CA TYR A 101 -3.87 -6.60 2.42
C TYR A 101 -2.60 -7.42 2.16
N PHE A 102 -2.60 -8.24 1.12
CA PHE A 102 -1.43 -9.01 0.70
C PHE A 102 -1.15 -8.76 -0.77
N GLN A 103 0.10 -8.48 -1.10
CA GLN A 103 0.53 -8.23 -2.46
C GLN A 103 1.86 -8.92 -2.76
N LYS A 104 1.92 -9.58 -3.91
CA LYS A 104 3.17 -9.97 -4.55
C LYS A 104 3.32 -9.14 -5.82
N VAL A 105 4.29 -8.25 -5.82
CA VAL A 105 4.57 -7.34 -6.93
C VAL A 105 5.89 -7.73 -7.61
N THR A 106 5.86 -7.89 -8.93
CA THR A 106 7.06 -8.04 -9.76
C THR A 106 7.15 -6.83 -10.67
N VAL A 107 8.16 -6.00 -10.45
CA VAL A 107 8.36 -4.77 -11.24
C VAL A 107 9.29 -5.06 -12.40
N GLN A 108 8.86 -4.70 -13.61
CA GLN A 108 9.71 -4.71 -14.80
C GLN A 108 10.38 -3.34 -14.90
N ALA A 109 11.66 -3.29 -14.54
CA ALA A 109 12.45 -2.08 -14.69
C ALA A 109 12.61 -1.70 -16.19
N PRO A 110 12.65 -0.40 -16.54
CA PRO A 110 12.57 0.73 -15.63
C PRO A 110 11.22 1.03 -14.98
N SER A 111 11.24 1.44 -13.70
CA SER A 111 10.04 1.88 -12.99
C SER A 111 10.02 3.41 -12.83
N VAL A 112 8.87 4.00 -13.15
CA VAL A 112 8.58 5.43 -12.97
C VAL A 112 8.11 5.71 -11.55
N PRO A 113 8.20 6.94 -11.03
CA PRO A 113 7.54 7.33 -9.79
C PRO A 113 6.03 7.05 -9.80
N TRP A 114 5.46 6.72 -8.64
CA TRP A 114 4.02 6.55 -8.48
C TRP A 114 3.51 7.14 -7.17
N PHE A 115 2.22 7.46 -7.18
CA PHE A 115 1.41 7.40 -5.97
C PHE A 115 0.59 6.12 -6.00
N TRP A 116 0.50 5.49 -4.85
CA TRP A 116 -0.47 4.44 -4.58
C TRP A 116 -1.07 4.70 -3.21
N GLY A 117 -2.22 4.13 -2.93
CA GLY A 117 -2.68 4.02 -1.57
C GLY A 117 -3.97 3.25 -1.50
N MET A 118 -4.33 2.91 -0.27
CA MET A 118 -5.50 2.11 0.02
C MET A 118 -6.16 2.56 1.32
N LEU A 119 -7.43 2.24 1.47
CA LEU A 119 -8.24 2.53 2.65
C LEU A 119 -9.21 1.38 2.90
N HIS A 120 -9.17 0.84 4.11
CA HIS A 120 -10.17 -0.07 4.66
C HIS A 120 -11.18 0.71 5.51
N PHE A 121 -12.44 0.31 5.40
CA PHE A 121 -13.57 0.85 6.15
C PHE A 121 -14.13 -0.23 7.08
N ASP A 122 -14.74 0.16 8.19
CA ASP A 122 -15.27 -0.76 9.21
C ASP A 122 -16.35 -1.73 8.70
N ASP A 123 -17.12 -1.30 7.71
CA ASP A 123 -18.17 -2.09 7.07
C ASP A 123 -17.62 -3.19 6.14
N GLY A 124 -16.32 -3.15 5.81
CA GLY A 124 -15.67 -4.04 4.85
C GLY A 124 -15.38 -3.41 3.50
N SER A 125 -15.85 -2.19 3.24
CA SER A 125 -15.54 -1.49 2.00
C SER A 125 -14.03 -1.29 1.85
N TYR A 126 -13.58 -1.17 0.60
CA TYR A 126 -12.16 -1.00 0.26
C TYR A 126 -12.02 0.03 -0.85
N LEU A 127 -11.08 0.96 -0.70
CA LEU A 127 -10.72 1.94 -1.72
C LEU A 127 -9.23 1.82 -2.04
N ASP A 128 -8.85 1.82 -3.32
CA ASP A 128 -7.46 2.06 -3.73
C ASP A 128 -7.34 3.07 -4.87
N TRP A 129 -6.17 3.69 -4.95
CA TRP A 129 -5.78 4.58 -6.04
C TRP A 129 -4.38 4.28 -6.52
N PHE A 130 -4.13 4.50 -7.81
CA PHE A 130 -2.82 4.35 -8.42
C PHE A 130 -2.60 5.39 -9.50
N MET A 131 -1.54 6.18 -9.35
CA MET A 131 -1.16 7.25 -10.27
C MET A 131 0.36 7.24 -10.53
N PRO A 132 0.85 6.37 -11.44
CA PRO A 132 2.21 6.46 -11.94
C PRO A 132 2.36 7.76 -12.72
N HIS A 133 3.50 8.43 -12.57
CA HIS A 133 3.68 9.78 -13.13
C HIS A 133 5.12 10.10 -13.50
N ILE A 134 5.27 11.00 -14.47
CA ILE A 134 6.55 11.62 -14.81
C ILE A 134 6.75 12.85 -13.93
N THR A 135 7.93 12.97 -13.32
CA THR A 135 8.32 14.10 -12.48
C THR A 135 9.82 14.35 -12.58
N PRO A 136 10.33 15.59 -12.41
CA PRO A 136 11.75 15.84 -12.24
C PRO A 136 12.39 15.05 -11.08
N LEU A 137 11.58 14.58 -10.12
CA LEU A 137 12.02 13.69 -9.05
C LEU A 137 12.49 12.31 -9.53
N SER A 138 12.20 11.89 -10.76
CA SER A 138 12.76 10.63 -11.31
C SER A 138 14.30 10.62 -11.33
N THR A 139 14.95 11.78 -11.26
CA THR A 139 16.42 11.89 -11.20
C THR A 139 16.96 12.01 -9.77
N ALA A 140 16.11 11.90 -8.75
CA ALA A 140 16.54 11.88 -7.36
C ALA A 140 17.29 10.58 -7.03
N LYS A 141 18.32 10.69 -6.19
CA LYS A 141 19.18 9.58 -5.76
C LYS A 141 19.32 9.50 -4.25
N ASP A 142 18.36 10.08 -3.55
CA ASP A 142 18.32 10.12 -2.09
C ASP A 142 16.86 10.18 -1.65
N ASP A 143 16.65 9.91 -0.37
CA ASP A 143 15.36 9.76 0.28
C ASP A 143 14.77 11.07 0.81
N LYS A 144 15.31 12.25 0.43
CA LYS A 144 14.73 13.52 0.88
C LYS A 144 13.36 13.77 0.22
N PRO A 145 12.27 13.87 1.00
CA PRO A 145 10.90 13.89 0.46
C PRO A 145 10.53 15.23 -0.19
N TRP A 146 11.06 16.34 0.32
CA TRP A 146 10.70 17.68 -0.15
C TRP A 146 11.81 18.32 -0.97
N ARG A 147 11.50 18.68 -2.22
CA ARG A 147 12.42 19.39 -3.11
C ARG A 147 11.73 20.50 -3.87
N LYS A 148 12.47 21.58 -4.11
CA LYS A 148 11.98 22.72 -4.90
C LYS A 148 11.58 22.35 -6.34
N ARG A 149 12.15 21.28 -6.90
CA ARG A 149 11.85 20.79 -8.26
C ARG A 149 10.63 19.87 -8.34
N ASP A 150 10.03 19.53 -7.19
CA ASP A 150 8.87 18.65 -7.11
C ASP A 150 7.56 19.42 -7.31
N THR A 151 7.44 20.08 -8.47
CA THR A 151 6.33 21.01 -8.75
C THR A 151 5.38 20.50 -9.82
N THR A 152 5.80 19.52 -10.61
CA THR A 152 5.06 19.05 -11.77
C THR A 152 5.07 17.55 -11.82
N ARG A 153 3.87 16.97 -11.94
CA ARG A 153 3.63 15.55 -12.07
C ARG A 153 2.64 15.36 -13.21
N VAL A 154 3.04 14.60 -14.23
CA VAL A 154 2.17 14.28 -15.35
C VAL A 154 1.77 12.81 -15.19
N PRO A 155 0.48 12.50 -14.94
CA PRO A 155 0.05 11.12 -14.79
C PRO A 155 0.25 10.35 -16.10
N LEU A 156 0.74 9.12 -15.98
CA LEU A 156 0.85 8.16 -17.07
C LEU A 156 -0.37 7.24 -17.12
N LYS A 157 -0.96 7.00 -15.96
CA LYS A 157 -2.22 6.29 -15.79
C LYS A 157 -2.95 6.91 -14.61
N GLU A 158 -4.26 6.93 -14.70
CA GLU A 158 -5.17 7.31 -13.64
C GLU A 158 -6.05 6.10 -13.37
N ALA A 159 -6.04 5.61 -12.14
CA ALA A 159 -6.84 4.44 -11.77
C ALA A 159 -7.22 4.50 -10.30
N GLY A 160 -8.40 4.00 -10.00
CA GLY A 160 -8.81 3.68 -8.64
C GLY A 160 -9.94 2.65 -8.65
N ILE A 161 -10.14 2.00 -7.51
CA ILE A 161 -11.23 1.05 -7.31
C ILE A 161 -11.86 1.32 -5.96
N PHE A 162 -13.19 1.29 -5.91
CA PHE A 162 -13.95 1.25 -4.67
C PHE A 162 -14.85 0.01 -4.65
N HIS A 163 -14.55 -0.94 -3.77
CA HIS A 163 -15.46 -2.03 -3.43
C HIS A 163 -16.40 -1.54 -2.33
N ASP A 164 -17.64 -1.26 -2.73
CA ASP A 164 -18.66 -0.69 -1.86
C ASP A 164 -19.49 -1.79 -1.22
N ARG A 165 -19.26 -2.05 0.07
CA ARG A 165 -19.99 -3.08 0.80
C ARG A 165 -21.44 -2.69 1.05
N VAL A 166 -21.70 -1.41 1.34
CA VAL A 166 -23.05 -0.89 1.62
C VAL A 166 -23.96 -1.06 0.40
N ARG A 167 -23.45 -0.76 -0.80
CA ARG A 167 -24.19 -0.87 -2.05
C ARG A 167 -24.09 -2.27 -2.69
N GLY A 168 -23.09 -3.06 -2.32
CA GLY A 168 -22.83 -4.37 -2.90
C GLY A 168 -22.27 -4.28 -4.32
N GLU A 169 -21.55 -3.20 -4.64
CA GLU A 169 -21.07 -2.88 -5.98
C GLU A 169 -19.55 -2.61 -5.99
N THR A 170 -18.97 -2.55 -7.18
CA THR A 170 -17.58 -2.14 -7.36
C THR A 170 -17.51 -1.04 -8.41
N HIS A 171 -16.91 0.07 -8.02
CA HIS A 171 -16.71 1.23 -8.87
C HIS A 171 -15.26 1.24 -9.34
N GLU A 172 -15.04 1.12 -10.64
CA GLU A 172 -13.74 1.41 -11.25
C GLU A 172 -13.72 2.90 -11.62
N PHE A 173 -12.65 3.59 -11.24
CA PHE A 173 -12.42 4.99 -11.57
C PHE A 173 -11.42 5.10 -12.70
N ASP A 174 -11.80 5.83 -13.74
CA ASP A 174 -10.97 6.14 -14.91
C ASP A 174 -10.23 7.49 -14.78
N HIS A 175 -10.55 8.25 -13.73
CA HIS A 175 -9.85 9.48 -13.36
C HIS A 175 -9.36 9.43 -11.92
N CYS A 176 -8.15 9.92 -11.70
CA CYS A 176 -7.49 9.93 -10.39
C CYS A 176 -6.49 11.09 -10.33
N LYS A 177 -6.65 11.94 -9.31
CA LYS A 177 -5.73 13.05 -9.04
C LYS A 177 -5.22 12.99 -7.61
N VAL A 178 -3.90 13.01 -7.46
CA VAL A 178 -3.22 13.09 -6.17
C VAL A 178 -2.46 14.41 -6.08
N GLU A 179 -2.78 15.21 -5.05
CA GLU A 179 -2.07 16.43 -4.69
C GLU A 179 -1.35 16.23 -3.35
N LEU A 180 -0.09 16.66 -3.29
CA LEU A 180 0.77 16.52 -2.11
C LEU A 180 1.06 17.91 -1.51
N ALA A 181 0.89 18.04 -0.20
CA ALA A 181 1.27 19.23 0.56
C ALA A 181 2.07 18.83 1.81
N LYS A 182 2.81 19.77 2.38
CA LYS A 182 3.42 19.57 3.69
C LYS A 182 2.34 19.60 4.76
N SER A 183 2.47 18.76 5.78
CA SER A 183 1.54 18.68 6.91
C SER A 183 1.22 20.06 7.46
N SER A 184 -0.08 20.38 7.53
CA SER A 184 -0.55 21.61 8.16
C SER A 184 -0.27 21.67 9.66
N GLU A 185 -0.14 20.51 10.31
CA GLU A 185 0.14 20.39 11.75
C GLU A 185 1.64 20.42 12.05
N GLY A 186 2.49 20.36 11.02
CA GLY A 186 3.94 20.39 11.19
C GLY A 186 4.53 19.09 11.73
N LEU A 187 3.80 17.97 11.63
CA LEU A 187 4.30 16.66 12.00
C LEU A 187 5.55 16.31 11.18
N VAL A 188 6.50 15.61 11.81
CA VAL A 188 7.77 15.23 11.18
C VAL A 188 8.04 13.73 11.34
N ASP A 189 8.77 13.16 10.38
CA ASP A 189 9.30 11.80 10.48
C ASP A 189 10.47 11.70 11.47
N GLY A 190 10.98 10.48 11.67
CA GLY A 190 12.11 10.22 12.56
C GLY A 190 13.42 10.93 12.18
N GLU A 191 13.51 11.54 11.00
CA GLU A 191 14.66 12.34 10.54
C GLU A 191 14.38 13.85 10.54
N GLY A 192 13.21 14.28 11.03
CA GLY A 192 12.83 15.68 11.09
C GLY A 192 12.32 16.24 9.77
N HIS A 193 11.99 15.40 8.78
CA HIS A 193 11.30 15.88 7.57
C HIS A 193 9.80 15.99 7.83
N LEU A 194 9.18 17.08 7.37
CA LEU A 194 7.72 17.23 7.44
C LEU A 194 7.00 16.05 6.79
N LEU A 195 5.96 15.55 7.44
CA LEU A 195 5.09 14.52 6.87
C LEU A 195 4.15 15.15 5.83
N PRO A 196 3.66 14.36 4.87
CA PRO A 196 2.74 14.84 3.84
C PRO A 196 1.27 14.82 4.25
N ASP A 197 0.54 15.82 3.75
CA ASP A 197 -0.91 15.75 3.57
C ASP A 197 -1.18 15.39 2.10
N PHE A 198 -2.12 14.48 1.87
CA PHE A 198 -2.57 14.15 0.51
C PHE A 198 -4.02 14.58 0.32
N ARG A 199 -4.31 15.08 -0.88
CA ARG A 199 -5.66 15.22 -1.40
C ARG A 199 -5.81 14.33 -2.62
N VAL A 200 -6.62 13.30 -2.47
CA VAL A 200 -6.91 12.31 -3.50
C VAL A 200 -8.32 12.54 -4.02
N ARG A 201 -8.49 12.53 -5.34
CA ARG A 201 -9.78 12.61 -6.00
C ARG A 201 -9.87 11.52 -7.03
N MET A 202 -10.92 10.72 -6.97
CA MET A 202 -11.21 9.68 -7.96
C MET A 202 -12.64 9.85 -8.42
N TRP A 203 -12.89 9.65 -9.70
CA TRP A 203 -14.25 9.71 -10.23
C TRP A 203 -14.38 8.93 -11.52
N ASN A 204 -15.62 8.54 -11.80
CA ASN A 204 -16.11 8.10 -13.10
C ASN A 204 -17.40 8.89 -13.39
N ASP A 205 -18.22 8.42 -14.33
CA ASP A 205 -19.45 9.11 -14.72
C ASP A 205 -20.53 9.17 -13.62
N THR A 206 -20.56 8.21 -12.69
CA THR A 206 -21.64 8.04 -11.71
C THR A 206 -21.21 8.26 -10.27
N THR A 207 -19.92 8.05 -9.98
CA THR A 207 -19.38 7.96 -8.62
C THR A 207 -18.14 8.82 -8.50
N ARG A 208 -18.02 9.52 -7.38
CA ARG A 208 -16.87 10.36 -7.05
C ARG A 208 -16.47 10.19 -5.60
N VAL A 209 -15.17 10.11 -5.36
CA VAL A 209 -14.55 10.10 -4.04
C VAL A 209 -13.57 11.26 -3.92
N ASP A 210 -13.80 12.13 -2.95
CA ASP A 210 -12.83 13.14 -2.50
C ASP A 210 -12.30 12.74 -1.13
N LEU A 211 -10.98 12.53 -1.04
CA LEU A 211 -10.30 12.07 0.17
C LEU A 211 -9.19 13.05 0.56
N ARG A 212 -9.12 13.40 1.85
CA ARG A 212 -8.03 14.15 2.46
C ARG A 212 -7.44 13.35 3.61
N ILE A 213 -6.13 13.17 3.59
CA ILE A 213 -5.41 12.36 4.57
C ILE A 213 -4.18 13.09 5.07
N SER A 214 -3.84 12.88 6.35
CA SER A 214 -2.65 13.41 7.00
C SER A 214 -1.79 12.24 7.46
N ALA A 215 -0.55 12.18 6.99
CA ALA A 215 0.37 11.14 7.41
C ALA A 215 0.88 11.42 8.83
N TYR A 216 0.89 10.40 9.68
CA TYR A 216 1.42 10.49 11.05
C TYR A 216 2.75 9.75 11.23
N SER A 217 3.17 8.97 10.24
CA SER A 217 4.45 8.28 10.21
C SER A 217 4.97 8.11 8.78
N ARG A 218 6.23 7.68 8.66
CA ARG A 218 6.88 7.37 7.39
C ARG A 218 7.80 6.18 7.56
N ALA A 219 7.56 5.14 6.76
CA ALA A 219 8.53 4.10 6.47
C ALA A 219 9.12 4.33 5.07
N ARG A 220 10.39 3.94 4.87
CA ARG A 220 11.07 4.18 3.59
C ARG A 220 12.14 3.14 3.30
N TRP A 221 12.33 2.90 2.02
CA TRP A 221 13.31 1.97 1.48
C TRP A 221 13.99 2.59 0.27
N THR A 222 15.29 2.37 0.15
CA THR A 222 16.08 2.77 -1.02
C THR A 222 16.63 1.53 -1.69
N PHE A 223 16.38 1.42 -2.99
CA PHE A 223 16.93 0.38 -3.84
C PHE A 223 18.01 1.00 -4.70
N ASP A 224 19.27 0.69 -4.39
CA ASP A 224 20.43 1.15 -5.12
C ASP A 224 21.10 -0.02 -5.85
N GLN A 225 21.06 0.00 -7.17
CA GLN A 225 21.73 -0.99 -8.01
C GLN A 225 22.84 -0.31 -8.83
N PRO A 226 24.11 -0.72 -8.67
CA PRO A 226 25.19 -0.28 -9.54
C PRO A 226 24.91 -0.72 -10.99
N THR A 227 25.00 0.21 -11.93
CA THR A 227 24.87 -0.08 -13.36
C THR A 227 26.20 0.16 -14.08
N ARG A 228 26.26 -0.22 -15.36
CA ARG A 228 27.49 -0.07 -16.17
C ARG A 228 27.86 1.40 -16.31
N GLY A 229 29.15 1.71 -16.18
CA GLY A 229 29.67 3.07 -16.36
C GLY A 229 29.59 3.97 -15.13
N GLY A 230 29.40 3.42 -13.94
CA GLY A 230 29.38 4.19 -12.68
C GLY A 230 28.07 4.96 -12.45
N LEU A 231 27.04 4.68 -13.24
CA LEU A 231 25.69 5.11 -12.96
C LEU A 231 25.09 4.22 -11.85
N VAL A 232 24.18 4.79 -11.08
CA VAL A 232 23.45 4.09 -10.02
C VAL A 232 21.98 4.23 -10.37
N SER A 233 21.33 3.09 -10.52
CA SER A 233 19.89 2.98 -10.52
C SER A 233 19.41 3.14 -9.08
N HIS A 234 18.47 4.06 -8.85
CA HIS A 234 18.01 4.42 -7.52
C HIS A 234 16.50 4.53 -7.52
N LEU A 235 15.84 3.89 -6.57
CA LEU A 235 14.42 4.09 -6.27
C LEU A 235 14.27 4.32 -4.78
N THR A 236 13.62 5.41 -4.38
CA THR A 236 13.08 5.56 -3.02
C THR A 236 11.61 5.19 -3.05
N TYR A 237 11.22 4.27 -2.18
CA TYR A 237 9.85 3.87 -1.92
C TYR A 237 9.48 4.30 -0.51
N ASN A 238 8.33 4.95 -0.35
CA ASN A 238 7.89 5.49 0.94
C ASN A 238 6.45 5.09 1.20
N GLU A 239 6.21 4.69 2.43
CA GLU A 239 4.89 4.41 2.96
C GLU A 239 4.55 5.40 4.06
N TYR A 240 3.29 5.84 4.04
CA TYR A 240 2.74 6.85 4.93
C TYR A 240 1.43 6.33 5.51
N PRO A 241 1.48 5.66 6.67
CA PRO A 241 0.29 5.47 7.49
C PRO A 241 -0.36 6.83 7.77
N PHE A 242 -1.67 6.90 7.63
CA PHE A 242 -2.39 8.16 7.68
C PHE A 242 -3.67 8.10 8.50
N GLU A 243 -4.16 9.27 8.89
CA GLU A 243 -5.52 9.49 9.36
C GLU A 243 -6.35 10.16 8.26
N VAL A 244 -7.64 9.78 8.17
CA VAL A 244 -8.60 10.43 7.28
C VAL A 244 -9.08 11.70 7.93
N THR A 245 -8.75 12.84 7.32
CA THR A 245 -9.20 14.17 7.80
C THR A 245 -10.55 14.57 7.22
N SER A 246 -10.89 14.06 6.03
CA SER A 246 -12.20 14.22 5.41
C SER A 246 -12.35 13.22 4.26
N ILE A 247 -13.54 12.64 4.12
CA ILE A 247 -13.91 11.86 2.95
C ILE A 247 -15.33 12.24 2.50
N SER A 248 -15.56 12.27 1.20
CA SER A 248 -16.89 12.36 0.60
C SER A 248 -16.97 11.37 -0.55
N ILE A 249 -17.95 10.47 -0.48
CA ILE A 249 -18.28 9.48 -1.50
C ILE A 249 -19.66 9.85 -2.01
N HIS A 250 -19.73 10.34 -3.25
CA HIS A 250 -20.96 10.77 -3.89
C HIS A 250 -21.32 9.81 -5.03
N ASP A 251 -22.53 9.27 -4.98
CA ASP A 251 -23.11 8.38 -5.98
C ASP A 251 -24.57 8.79 -6.29
N GLU A 252 -25.27 8.05 -7.15
CA GLU A 252 -26.68 8.33 -7.51
C GLU A 252 -27.64 8.23 -6.32
N MET A 253 -27.24 7.51 -5.27
CA MET A 253 -28.04 7.24 -4.09
C MET A 253 -27.72 8.17 -2.91
N GLY A 254 -26.80 9.12 -3.09
CA GLY A 254 -26.50 10.19 -2.14
C GLY A 254 -25.01 10.38 -1.86
N GLU A 255 -24.73 11.09 -0.76
CA GLU A 255 -23.38 11.35 -0.26
C GLU A 255 -23.17 10.59 1.05
N ARG A 256 -21.99 9.97 1.19
CA ARG A 256 -21.46 9.42 2.44
C ARG A 256 -20.18 10.13 2.83
N THR A 257 -19.99 10.39 4.11
CA THR A 257 -18.81 11.09 4.65
C THR A 257 -18.16 10.27 5.75
N GLU A 258 -17.14 10.83 6.42
CA GLU A 258 -16.48 10.18 7.54
C GLU A 258 -17.43 9.78 8.68
N SER A 259 -18.58 10.46 8.84
CA SER A 259 -19.54 10.13 9.91
C SER A 259 -20.35 8.87 9.66
N ASP A 260 -20.32 8.33 8.44
CA ASP A 260 -21.02 7.10 8.07
C ASP A 260 -20.19 5.83 8.38
N TYR A 261 -18.95 5.99 8.86
CA TYR A 261 -18.02 4.90 9.15
C TYR A 261 -17.49 5.02 10.58
N GLU A 262 -17.37 3.89 11.29
CA GLU A 262 -16.82 3.87 12.66
C GLU A 262 -15.31 4.12 12.63
N TRP A 263 -14.62 3.54 11.65
CA TRP A 263 -13.20 3.75 11.46
C TRP A 263 -12.82 3.59 9.99
N MET A 264 -11.71 4.23 9.64
CA MET A 264 -11.06 4.09 8.35
C MET A 264 -9.54 4.05 8.56
N HIS A 265 -8.89 3.02 8.02
CA HIS A 265 -7.45 2.82 8.17
C HIS A 265 -6.79 2.54 6.82
N GLY A 266 -5.67 3.19 6.56
CA GLY A 266 -5.03 3.09 5.27
C GLY A 266 -3.56 3.48 5.27
N ASN A 267 -2.96 3.33 4.10
CA ASN A 267 -1.58 3.68 3.82
C ASN A 267 -1.52 4.37 2.45
N ALA A 268 -0.70 5.41 2.36
CA ALA A 268 -0.41 6.09 1.11
C ALA A 268 1.07 5.94 0.78
N GLU A 269 1.38 5.86 -0.49
CA GLU A 269 2.73 5.75 -1.00
C GLU A 269 3.09 6.91 -1.91
N HIS A 270 4.38 7.26 -1.87
CA HIS A 270 5.00 8.07 -2.91
C HIS A 270 6.39 7.54 -3.19
N SER A 271 6.63 7.06 -4.40
CA SER A 271 7.95 6.66 -4.85
C SER A 271 8.59 7.75 -5.72
N TRP A 272 9.92 7.78 -5.74
CA TRP A 272 10.69 8.59 -6.69
C TRP A 272 12.04 7.98 -7.01
N GLY A 273 12.74 8.57 -7.98
CA GLY A 273 13.92 7.96 -8.59
C GLY A 273 13.55 7.20 -9.86
N PHE A 274 14.48 6.37 -10.32
CA PHE A 274 14.37 5.58 -11.53
C PHE A 274 15.17 4.28 -11.38
N LEU A 275 14.43 3.17 -11.22
CA LEU A 275 14.99 1.82 -11.32
C LEU A 275 15.31 1.55 -12.80
N HIS A 276 16.49 1.07 -13.21
CA HIS A 276 16.88 0.81 -14.61
C HIS A 276 18.07 -0.16 -14.73
#